data_AF-A0A1U7LM10-F1
#
_entry.id   AF-A0A1U7LM10-F1
#
_cell.length_a   1.000
_cell.length_b   1.000
_cell.length_c   1.000
_cell.angle_alpha   90.00
_cell.angle_beta   90.00
_cell.angle_gamma   90.00
#
_symmetry.space_group_name_H-M   'P 1'
#
loop_
_entity.id
_entity.type
_entity.pdbx_description
1 polymer ?
#
loop_
_entity_poly.entity_id
_entity_poly.type
_entity_poly.pdbx_seq_one_letter_code
_entity_poly.pdbx_strand_id
1 'polypeptide(L)'
;MQNAFAKHGIDKLAPVERLVKCKFQDNLEFMQWMKRYWDQNFPGGDYNCNERRTSKGGGRSTPAGARPVTLKKPGMPASTGGAAIRNRTPTNPPNAAGGSSLVTIQLQNQVTELQESILGLEKERDFYFSKLRDIELVLQEHGEEVERSEVLQDIQKILYSTEACLLQAILHANSVGGL
;
A
#
# COMPACT_ATOMS: atom_id res chain seq x y z
N MET A 1 -16.25 13.61 16.93
CA MET A 1 -14.94 13.55 17.60
C MET A 1 -14.96 14.24 18.96
N GLN A 2 -15.36 15.53 19.05
CA GLN A 2 -15.37 16.26 20.33
C GLN A 2 -16.23 15.58 21.43
N ASN A 3 -17.40 15.04 21.08
CA ASN A 3 -18.22 14.27 22.02
C ASN A 3 -17.53 12.99 22.54
N ALA A 4 -16.64 12.38 21.76
CA ALA A 4 -15.87 11.23 22.22
C ALA A 4 -14.76 11.68 23.18
N PHE A 5 -14.11 12.83 22.90
CA PHE A 5 -13.07 13.37 23.77
C PHE A 5 -13.62 13.79 25.13
N ALA A 6 -14.79 14.43 25.15
CA ALA A 6 -15.49 14.78 26.38
C ALA A 6 -15.87 13.52 27.21
N LYS A 7 -16.34 12.46 26.56
CA LYS A 7 -16.69 11.19 27.22
C LYS A 7 -15.48 10.46 27.80
N HIS A 8 -14.32 10.56 27.15
CA HIS A 8 -13.09 9.91 27.58
C HIS A 8 -12.18 10.82 28.40
N GLY A 9 -12.67 11.99 28.85
CA GLY A 9 -11.90 12.92 29.70
C GLY A 9 -10.63 13.47 29.04
N ILE A 10 -10.61 13.53 27.70
CA ILE A 10 -9.44 13.99 26.94
C ILE A 10 -9.44 15.52 26.87
N ASP A 11 -8.55 16.15 27.62
CA ASP A 11 -8.42 17.61 27.71
C ASP A 11 -7.79 18.26 26.45
N LYS A 12 -7.32 17.45 25.49
CA LYS A 12 -6.82 17.96 24.21
C LYS A 12 -7.97 18.48 23.35
N LEU A 13 -8.08 19.79 23.23
CA LEU A 13 -8.96 20.44 22.25
C LEU A 13 -8.44 20.17 20.83
N ALA A 14 -9.24 19.49 20.01
CA ALA A 14 -8.94 19.28 18.60
C ALA A 14 -9.07 20.63 17.84
N PRO A 15 -8.02 21.14 17.18
CA PRO A 15 -8.07 22.41 16.47
C PRO A 15 -8.80 22.26 15.12
N VAL A 16 -10.12 22.05 15.16
CA VAL A 16 -10.97 21.69 14.00
C VAL A 16 -10.83 22.68 12.84
N GLU A 17 -10.79 23.98 13.13
CA GLU A 17 -10.67 25.03 12.11
C GLU A 17 -9.36 24.96 11.31
N ARG A 18 -8.30 24.43 11.92
CA ARG A 18 -7.00 24.25 11.26
C ARG A 18 -6.95 22.93 10.49
N LEU A 19 -7.54 21.88 11.08
CA LEU A 19 -7.60 20.55 10.45
C LEU A 19 -8.47 20.56 9.18
N VAL A 20 -9.59 21.28 9.18
CA VAL A 20 -10.48 21.40 8.00
C VAL A 20 -9.79 22.06 6.80
N LYS A 21 -8.80 22.92 7.04
CA LYS A 21 -8.02 23.56 5.96
C LYS A 21 -7.01 22.61 5.31
N CYS A 22 -6.91 21.37 5.79
CA CYS A 22 -6.02 20.33 5.28
C CYS A 22 -4.55 20.74 5.18
N LYS A 23 -4.11 21.68 6.03
CA LYS A 23 -2.71 22.09 6.07
C LYS A 23 -1.88 20.94 6.64
N PHE A 24 -0.83 20.55 5.92
CA PHE A 24 0.02 19.42 6.29
C PHE A 24 0.54 19.50 7.73
N GLN A 25 1.02 20.68 8.14
CA GLN A 25 1.60 20.90 9.46
C GLN A 25 0.60 20.63 10.60
N ASP A 26 -0.62 21.17 10.52
CA ASP A 26 -1.65 21.01 11.55
C ASP A 26 -2.17 19.57 11.61
N ASN A 27 -2.34 18.93 10.44
CA ASN A 27 -2.77 17.53 10.36
C ASN A 27 -1.73 16.56 10.92
N LEU A 28 -0.44 16.79 10.60
CA LEU A 28 0.63 15.95 11.08
C LEU A 28 0.80 16.07 12.61
N GLU A 29 0.75 17.28 13.15
CA GLU A 29 0.82 17.51 14.60
C GLU A 29 -0.33 16.82 15.35
N PHE A 30 -1.55 16.87 14.79
CA PHE A 30 -2.71 16.19 15.39
C PHE A 30 -2.58 14.67 15.34
N MET A 31 -2.12 14.11 14.21
CA MET A 31 -1.90 12.66 14.10
C MET A 31 -0.79 12.15 15.02
N GLN A 32 0.30 12.90 15.15
CA GLN A 32 1.38 12.56 16.09
C GLN A 32 0.89 12.50 17.54
N TRP A 33 0.06 13.48 17.95
CA TRP A 33 -0.56 13.44 19.26
C TRP A 33 -1.53 12.26 19.40
N MET A 34 -2.38 12.01 18.40
CA MET A 34 -3.34 10.91 18.43
C MET A 34 -2.65 9.55 18.55
N LYS A 35 -1.54 9.34 17.83
CA LYS A 35 -0.73 8.12 17.93
C LYS A 35 -0.18 7.94 19.35
N ARG A 36 0.39 9.00 19.94
CA ARG A 36 0.88 8.96 21.33
C ARG A 36 -0.23 8.67 22.33
N TYR A 37 -1.39 9.29 22.17
CA TYR A 37 -2.55 9.03 23.04
C TYR A 37 -3.02 7.58 22.90
N TRP A 38 -3.12 7.07 21.67
CA TRP A 38 -3.50 5.69 21.41
C TRP A 38 -2.54 4.69 22.05
N ASP A 39 -1.23 4.89 21.86
CA ASP A 39 -0.21 4.00 22.42
C ASP A 39 -0.25 3.91 23.96
N GLN A 40 -0.68 4.97 24.63
CA GLN A 40 -0.78 5.03 26.09
C GLN A 40 -2.09 4.47 26.64
N ASN A 41 -3.18 4.54 25.87
CA ASN A 41 -4.53 4.23 26.34
C ASN A 41 -5.13 2.97 25.70
N PHE A 42 -4.39 2.30 24.81
CA PHE A 42 -4.88 1.09 24.16
C PHE A 42 -4.78 -0.12 25.10
N PRO A 43 -5.91 -0.73 25.51
CA PRO A 43 -5.92 -1.85 26.46
C PRO A 43 -5.49 -3.19 25.83
N GLY A 44 -5.15 -3.21 24.54
CA GLY A 44 -5.00 -4.45 23.76
C GLY A 44 -6.34 -4.94 23.20
N GLY A 45 -6.29 -5.83 22.20
CA GLY A 45 -7.45 -6.51 21.63
C GLY A 45 -7.51 -6.49 20.10
N ASP A 46 -8.21 -7.47 19.54
CA ASP A 46 -8.44 -7.56 18.09
C ASP A 46 -9.54 -6.56 17.68
N TYR A 47 -9.25 -5.77 16.65
CA TYR A 47 -10.18 -4.75 16.14
C TYR A 47 -10.44 -4.96 14.64
N ASN A 48 -11.64 -5.41 14.30
CA ASN A 48 -12.08 -5.55 12.91
C ASN A 48 -12.62 -4.22 12.35
N CYS A 49 -11.75 -3.46 11.69
CA CYS A 49 -12.09 -2.17 11.06
C CYS A 49 -13.21 -2.28 10.01
N ASN A 50 -13.18 -3.36 9.21
CA ASN A 50 -14.08 -3.52 8.05
C ASN A 50 -15.51 -3.78 8.50
N GLU A 51 -15.69 -4.72 9.44
CA GLU A 51 -17.00 -5.05 10.00
C GLU A 51 -17.65 -3.84 10.65
N ARG A 52 -16.89 -2.98 11.34
CA ARG A 52 -17.45 -1.78 11.98
C ARG A 52 -17.80 -0.66 11.02
N ARG A 53 -17.18 -0.63 9.84
CA ARG A 53 -17.50 0.33 8.77
C ARG A 53 -18.72 -0.12 7.96
N THR A 54 -18.88 -1.43 7.75
CA THR A 54 -19.95 -2.02 6.93
C THR A 54 -21.19 -2.38 7.74
N SER A 55 -21.04 -2.74 9.02
CA SER A 55 -22.17 -2.93 9.92
C SER A 55 -22.79 -1.58 10.28
N LYS A 56 -24.06 -1.41 9.94
CA LYS A 56 -24.86 -0.28 10.39
C LYS A 56 -25.04 -0.37 11.90
N GLY A 57 -24.12 0.24 12.66
CA GLY A 57 -24.19 0.26 14.12
C GLY A 57 -23.28 1.31 14.74
N GLY A 58 -23.66 2.59 14.65
CA GLY A 58 -22.92 3.65 15.35
C GLY A 58 -23.22 5.12 15.01
N GLY A 59 -24.34 5.44 14.35
CA GLY A 59 -25.00 6.75 14.47
C GLY A 59 -24.39 7.97 13.76
N ARG A 60 -24.74 8.16 12.49
CA ARG A 60 -25.57 9.30 12.02
C ARG A 60 -25.92 9.03 10.55
N SER A 61 -27.22 8.93 10.27
CA SER A 61 -27.79 8.94 8.94
C SER A 61 -27.44 10.25 8.24
N THR A 62 -26.76 10.17 7.10
CA THR A 62 -26.80 11.21 6.08
C THR A 62 -27.34 10.57 4.80
N PRO A 63 -28.53 10.96 4.33
CA PRO A 63 -29.06 10.42 3.09
C PRO A 63 -28.20 10.91 1.92
N ALA A 64 -27.95 9.98 1.01
CA ALA A 64 -27.41 10.27 -0.30
C ALA A 64 -28.33 11.27 -1.02
N GLY A 65 -27.74 12.33 -1.55
CA GLY A 65 -28.42 13.35 -2.32
C GLY A 65 -27.41 14.08 -3.18
N ALA A 66 -27.08 13.49 -4.33
CA ALA A 66 -26.37 14.17 -5.40
C ALA A 66 -27.22 15.33 -5.91
N ARG A 67 -26.69 16.56 -5.90
CA ARG A 67 -26.94 17.61 -6.92
C ARG A 67 -25.98 18.81 -6.74
N PRO A 68 -25.69 19.53 -7.83
CA PRO A 68 -24.46 20.31 -7.99
C PRO A 68 -24.56 21.73 -7.44
N VAL A 69 -23.36 22.29 -7.25
CA VAL A 69 -23.00 23.63 -6.79
C VAL A 69 -23.67 24.74 -7.61
N THR A 70 -24.30 25.70 -6.93
CA THR A 70 -24.51 27.06 -7.46
C THR A 70 -24.10 28.11 -6.43
N LEU A 71 -23.27 29.04 -6.90
CA LEU A 71 -22.65 30.15 -6.20
C LEU A 71 -23.66 31.12 -5.54
N LYS A 72 -23.28 31.67 -4.38
CA LYS A 72 -23.36 33.12 -4.06
C LYS A 72 -22.72 33.44 -2.69
N LYS A 73 -21.71 34.31 -2.72
CA LYS A 73 -21.20 35.21 -1.64
C LYS A 73 -22.33 36.22 -1.26
N PRO A 74 -22.41 36.95 -0.12
CA PRO A 74 -21.38 37.51 0.79
C PRO A 74 -21.72 37.28 2.30
N GLY A 75 -21.07 37.77 3.35
CA GLY A 75 -20.00 38.73 3.63
C GLY A 75 -19.82 38.77 5.17
N MET A 76 -18.62 39.09 5.64
CA MET A 76 -18.28 39.27 7.07
C MET A 76 -18.88 40.59 7.60
N PRO A 77 -19.03 40.78 8.94
CA PRO A 77 -17.92 41.28 9.79
C PRO A 77 -17.81 40.54 11.15
N ALA A 78 -16.61 40.20 11.63
CA ALA A 78 -15.70 40.99 12.49
C ALA A 78 -16.25 41.35 13.90
N SER A 79 -15.63 40.86 14.98
CA SER A 79 -14.77 41.66 15.90
C SER A 79 -14.34 40.90 17.18
N THR A 80 -13.13 41.24 17.66
CA THR A 80 -12.65 41.31 19.08
C THR A 80 -12.57 40.00 19.90
N GLY A 81 -11.52 39.63 20.63
CA GLY A 81 -10.25 40.23 21.07
C GLY A 81 -9.69 39.40 22.28
N GLY A 82 -8.39 39.54 22.58
CA GLY A 82 -7.71 39.08 23.83
C GLY A 82 -7.01 37.71 23.74
N ALA A 83 -5.67 37.57 23.73
CA ALA A 83 -4.69 37.74 24.84
C ALA A 83 -4.94 36.74 26.01
N ALA A 84 -4.01 35.97 26.58
CA ALA A 84 -2.58 35.72 26.39
C ALA A 84 -2.14 34.54 27.32
N ILE A 85 -0.87 34.09 27.20
CA ILE A 85 0.01 33.54 28.27
C ILE A 85 -0.25 32.10 28.79
N ARG A 86 0.71 31.21 29.12
CA ARG A 86 2.15 30.90 28.91
C ARG A 86 2.43 29.59 29.73
N ASN A 87 3.64 29.02 29.57
CA ASN A 87 4.36 28.01 30.40
C ASN A 87 4.32 26.57 29.82
N ARG A 88 5.36 25.96 29.21
CA ARG A 88 6.80 25.72 29.57
C ARG A 88 6.91 25.14 30.99
N THR A 89 7.31 23.90 31.28
CA THR A 89 8.47 23.01 30.93
C THR A 89 8.31 21.73 31.82
N PRO A 90 9.20 20.71 31.89
CA PRO A 90 10.23 20.18 30.99
C PRO A 90 10.19 18.63 30.76
N THR A 91 10.79 18.25 29.64
CA THR A 91 11.58 17.05 29.29
C THR A 91 12.06 16.08 30.40
N ASN A 92 11.77 14.78 30.28
CA ASN A 92 12.78 13.72 30.00
C ASN A 92 12.17 12.36 29.56
N PRO A 93 12.90 11.53 28.78
CA PRO A 93 12.41 10.36 28.02
C PRO A 93 12.97 9.01 28.56
N PRO A 94 12.99 7.90 27.80
CA PRO A 94 11.86 7.04 27.42
C PRO A 94 12.02 5.61 28.01
N ASN A 95 10.93 4.92 28.32
CA ASN A 95 10.99 3.46 28.53
C ASN A 95 10.47 2.75 27.28
N ALA A 96 11.40 2.06 26.61
CA ALA A 96 11.15 1.21 25.47
C ALA A 96 10.42 -0.08 25.91
N ALA A 97 9.33 -0.42 25.22
CA ALA A 97 8.76 -1.77 25.19
C ALA A 97 7.77 -1.80 24.00
N GLY A 98 8.00 -2.48 22.87
CA GLY A 98 8.95 -3.54 22.54
C GLY A 98 8.26 -4.84 22.11
N GLY A 99 6.94 -4.99 22.33
CA GLY A 99 6.24 -6.27 22.15
C GLY A 99 5.48 -6.44 20.82
N SER A 100 4.53 -5.54 20.51
CA SER A 100 3.76 -5.58 19.23
C SER A 100 4.61 -5.27 17.99
N SER A 101 5.85 -4.83 18.21
CA SER A 101 6.79 -4.54 17.14
C SER A 101 7.26 -5.81 16.43
N LEU A 102 7.40 -6.95 17.12
CA LEU A 102 8.10 -8.12 16.57
C LEU A 102 7.32 -8.81 15.44
N VAL A 103 6.01 -9.03 15.62
CA VAL A 103 5.16 -9.65 14.59
C VAL A 103 5.02 -8.74 13.38
N THR A 104 4.81 -7.44 13.58
CA THR A 104 4.76 -6.46 12.48
C THR A 104 6.09 -6.34 11.75
N ILE A 105 7.22 -6.38 12.47
CA ILE A 105 8.56 -6.43 11.87
C ILE A 105 8.75 -7.72 11.06
N GLN A 106 8.30 -8.87 11.57
CA GLN A 106 8.45 -10.15 10.89
C GLN A 106 7.62 -10.22 9.60
N LEU A 107 6.37 -9.76 9.63
CA LEU A 107 5.54 -9.63 8.42
C LEU A 107 6.15 -8.64 7.43
N GLN A 108 6.69 -7.52 7.90
CA GLN A 108 7.36 -6.55 7.04
C GLN A 108 8.62 -7.14 6.38
N ASN A 109 9.40 -7.93 7.11
CA ASN A 109 10.56 -8.64 6.58
C ASN A 109 10.17 -9.65 5.50
N GLN A 110 9.10 -10.42 5.71
CA GLN A 110 8.59 -11.36 4.70
C GLN A 110 8.13 -10.63 3.42
N VAL A 111 7.46 -9.49 3.56
CA VAL A 111 7.07 -8.68 2.40
C VAL A 111 8.30 -8.19 1.64
N THR A 112 9.34 -7.73 2.34
CA THR A 112 10.59 -7.28 1.72
C THR A 112 11.32 -8.43 1.02
N GLU A 113 11.44 -9.60 1.65
CA GLU A 113 12.07 -10.79 1.07
C GLU A 113 11.33 -11.26 -0.19
N LEU A 114 10.00 -11.33 -0.15
CA LEU A 114 9.19 -11.68 -1.32
C LEU A 114 9.34 -10.65 -2.45
N GLN A 115 9.43 -9.36 -2.12
CA GLN A 115 9.68 -8.31 -3.11
C GLN A 115 11.06 -8.47 -3.77
N GLU A 116 12.10 -8.74 -3.00
CA GLU A 116 13.44 -9.01 -3.53
C GLU A 116 13.47 -10.27 -4.40
N SER A 117 12.77 -11.31 -3.99
CA SER A 117 12.61 -12.56 -4.77
C SER A 117 11.89 -12.31 -6.10
N ILE A 118 10.78 -11.56 -6.09
CA ILE A 118 10.08 -11.17 -7.32
C ILE A 118 11.00 -10.38 -8.25
N LEU A 119 11.74 -9.40 -7.72
CA LEU A 119 12.68 -8.62 -8.52
C LEU A 119 13.81 -9.49 -9.10
N GLY A 120 14.26 -10.50 -8.37
CA GLY A 120 15.20 -11.50 -8.88
C GLY A 120 14.61 -12.30 -10.05
N LEU A 121 13.40 -12.84 -9.86
CA LEU A 121 12.69 -13.62 -10.88
C LEU A 121 12.35 -12.79 -12.12
N GLU A 122 11.99 -11.51 -11.97
CA GLU A 122 11.75 -10.61 -13.10
C GLU A 122 13.02 -10.37 -13.91
N LYS A 123 14.17 -10.19 -13.25
CA LYS A 123 15.46 -10.08 -13.95
C LYS A 123 15.82 -11.37 -14.69
N GLU A 124 15.59 -12.52 -14.08
CA GLU A 124 15.83 -13.81 -14.73
C GLU A 124 14.90 -14.01 -15.94
N ARG A 125 13.61 -13.73 -15.79
CA ARG A 125 12.63 -13.74 -16.88
C ARG A 125 13.09 -12.85 -18.03
N ASP A 126 13.46 -11.62 -17.75
CA ASP A 126 13.86 -10.64 -18.76
C ASP A 126 15.18 -11.05 -19.43
N PHE A 127 16.12 -11.61 -18.67
CA PHE A 127 17.38 -12.13 -19.18
C PHE A 127 17.16 -13.28 -20.18
N TYR A 128 16.32 -14.26 -19.84
CA TYR A 128 16.00 -15.36 -20.75
C TYR A 128 15.21 -14.87 -21.97
N PHE A 129 14.26 -13.95 -21.77
CA PHE A 129 13.50 -13.37 -22.88
C PHE A 129 14.40 -12.61 -23.87
N SER A 130 15.33 -11.79 -23.39
CA SER A 130 16.30 -11.10 -24.25
C SER A 130 17.12 -12.08 -25.07
N LYS A 131 17.60 -13.19 -24.48
CA LYS A 131 18.33 -14.23 -25.24
C LYS A 131 17.48 -14.88 -26.32
N LEU A 132 16.23 -15.23 -26.02
CA LEU A 132 15.32 -15.81 -27.00
C LEU A 132 15.04 -14.82 -28.14
N ARG A 133 14.93 -13.52 -27.82
CA ARG A 133 14.75 -12.47 -28.81
C ARG A 133 15.98 -12.29 -29.70
N ASP A 134 17.18 -12.33 -29.12
CA ASP A 134 18.43 -12.27 -29.89
C ASP A 134 18.55 -13.45 -30.87
N ILE A 135 18.18 -14.67 -30.42
CA ILE A 135 18.15 -15.86 -31.27
C ILE A 135 17.13 -15.70 -32.40
N GLU A 136 15.93 -15.19 -32.11
CA GLU A 136 14.90 -14.94 -33.12
C GLU A 136 15.39 -13.94 -34.18
N LEU A 137 16.11 -12.88 -33.78
CA LEU A 137 16.70 -11.93 -34.72
C LEU A 137 17.71 -12.60 -35.66
N VAL A 138 18.59 -13.45 -35.12
CA VAL A 138 19.58 -14.19 -35.93
C VAL A 138 18.88 -15.13 -36.93
N LEU A 139 17.80 -15.80 -36.52
CA LEU A 139 17.01 -16.66 -37.41
C LEU A 139 16.33 -15.86 -38.54
N GLN A 140 15.80 -14.68 -38.24
CA GLN A 140 15.17 -13.80 -39.23
C GLN A 140 16.16 -13.30 -40.28
N GLU A 141 17.40 -13.02 -39.88
CA GLU A 141 18.49 -12.62 -40.80
C GLU A 141 18.86 -13.74 -41.79
N HIS A 142 18.75 -15.01 -41.37
CA HIS A 142 19.12 -16.18 -42.16
C HIS A 142 17.91 -16.88 -42.81
N GLY A 143 16.84 -16.14 -43.12
CA GLY A 143 15.51 -16.69 -43.48
C GLY A 143 15.49 -17.80 -44.54
N GLU A 144 16.27 -17.72 -45.63
CA GLU A 144 16.33 -18.80 -46.64
C GLU A 144 17.10 -20.05 -46.19
N GLU A 145 17.97 -19.91 -45.21
CA GLU A 145 18.77 -21.00 -44.65
C GLU A 145 18.02 -21.76 -43.55
N VAL A 146 17.09 -21.08 -42.88
CA VAL A 146 16.14 -21.68 -41.94
C VAL A 146 15.26 -22.73 -42.63
N GLU A 147 14.77 -22.47 -43.84
CA GLU A 147 13.97 -23.45 -44.58
C GLU A 147 14.77 -24.68 -45.03
N ARG A 148 16.09 -24.56 -45.14
CA ARG A 148 16.98 -25.66 -45.57
C ARG A 148 17.49 -26.51 -44.42
N SER A 149 17.30 -26.08 -43.17
CA SER A 149 17.83 -26.76 -41.98
C SER A 149 16.72 -27.18 -41.04
N GLU A 150 16.52 -28.49 -40.89
CA GLU A 150 15.54 -29.07 -39.96
C GLU A 150 15.76 -28.58 -38.52
N VAL A 151 17.03 -28.40 -38.11
CA VAL A 151 17.39 -27.90 -36.78
C VAL A 151 16.90 -26.46 -36.56
N LEU A 152 17.02 -25.59 -37.57
CA LEU A 152 16.56 -24.20 -37.44
C LEU A 152 15.03 -24.11 -37.42
N GLN A 153 14.33 -25.00 -38.15
CA GLN A 153 12.87 -25.11 -38.09
C GLN A 153 12.38 -25.58 -36.72
N ASP A 154 13.06 -26.54 -36.10
CA ASP A 154 12.74 -27.01 -34.74
C ASP A 154 12.95 -25.90 -33.70
N ILE A 155 14.02 -25.10 -33.81
CA ILE A 155 14.24 -23.94 -32.94
C ILE A 155 13.13 -22.90 -33.15
N GLN A 156 12.75 -22.60 -34.40
CA GLN A 156 11.67 -21.67 -34.71
C GLN A 156 10.33 -22.15 -34.12
N LYS A 157 10.06 -23.45 -34.19
CA LYS A 157 8.89 -24.08 -33.58
C LYS A 157 8.89 -23.95 -32.05
N ILE A 158 10.05 -24.07 -31.39
CA ILE A 158 10.18 -23.85 -29.96
C ILE A 158 9.87 -22.38 -29.60
N LEU A 159 10.41 -21.42 -30.36
CA LEU A 159 10.23 -19.98 -30.12
C LEU A 159 8.78 -19.52 -30.28
N TYR A 160 8.03 -20.09 -31.24
CA TYR A 160 6.62 -19.77 -31.47
C TYR A 160 5.64 -20.74 -30.80
N SER A 161 6.14 -21.69 -30.02
CA SER A 161 5.31 -22.59 -29.24
C SER A 161 4.53 -21.78 -28.19
N THR A 162 3.21 -21.95 -28.15
CA THR A 162 2.38 -21.28 -27.13
C THR A 162 2.55 -21.94 -25.76
N GLU A 163 2.26 -21.20 -24.68
CA GLU A 163 2.38 -21.69 -23.29
C GLU A 163 1.68 -23.04 -23.08
N ALA A 164 0.56 -23.30 -23.76
CA ALA A 164 -0.16 -24.57 -23.69
C ALA A 164 0.68 -25.77 -24.18
N CYS A 165 1.50 -25.57 -25.21
CA CYS A 165 2.34 -26.60 -25.80
C CYS A 165 3.63 -26.80 -24.98
N LEU A 166 4.19 -25.70 -24.44
CA LEU A 166 5.36 -25.75 -23.55
C LEU A 166 5.04 -26.41 -22.20
N LEU A 167 3.88 -26.13 -21.60
CA LEU A 167 3.44 -26.80 -20.36
C LEU A 167 3.23 -28.30 -20.58
N GLN A 168 2.66 -28.71 -21.71
CA GLN A 168 2.51 -30.12 -22.08
C GLN A 168 3.88 -30.81 -22.21
N ALA A 169 4.85 -30.15 -22.85
CA ALA A 169 6.20 -30.68 -23.02
C ALA A 169 6.99 -30.76 -21.69
N ILE A 170 6.87 -29.76 -20.82
CA ILE A 170 7.50 -29.75 -19.49
C ILE A 170 6.88 -30.82 -18.59
N LEU A 171 5.55 -30.97 -18.59
CA LEU A 171 4.88 -32.05 -17.86
C LEU A 171 5.31 -33.43 -18.37
N HIS A 172 5.47 -33.58 -19.68
CA HIS A 172 5.95 -34.83 -20.26
C HIS A 172 7.41 -35.11 -19.92
N ALA A 173 8.30 -34.10 -19.96
CA ALA A 173 9.71 -34.23 -19.58
C ALA A 173 9.88 -34.58 -18.09
N ASN A 174 9.12 -33.93 -17.21
CA ASN A 174 9.12 -34.24 -15.77
C ASN A 174 8.54 -35.63 -15.46
N SER A 175 7.65 -36.15 -16.31
CA SER A 175 7.13 -37.52 -16.21
C SER A 175 8.15 -38.58 -16.65
N VAL A 176 9.12 -38.24 -17.51
CA VAL A 176 10.09 -39.19 -18.06
C VAL A 176 11.41 -39.19 -17.28
N GLY A 177 11.75 -38.10 -16.59
CA GLY A 177 12.98 -37.99 -15.77
C GLY A 177 12.91 -38.61 -14.36
N GLY A 178 11.87 -39.38 -14.05
CA GLY A 178 11.62 -39.96 -12.72
C GLY A 178 11.99 -41.44 -12.57
N LEU A 179 13.11 -41.89 -13.15
CA LEU A 179 13.73 -43.21 -12.91
C LEU A 179 15.21 -43.07 -12.54
#